data_AF-A0AAW9IL22-F1
#
_entry.id   AF-A0AAW9IL22-F1
#
_cell.length_a   1.000
_cell.length_b   1.000
_cell.length_c   1.000
_cell.angle_alpha   90.00
_cell.angle_beta   90.00
_cell.angle_gamma   90.00
#
_symmetry.space_group_name_H-M   'P 1'
#
loop_
_entity.id
_entity.type
_entity.pdbx_description
1 polymer ?
#
loop_
_entity_poly.entity_id
_entity_poly.type
_entity_poly.pdbx_seq_one_letter_code
_entity_poly.pdbx_strand_id
1 'polypeptide(L)'
;GKIYIPNEDETVLPTEKNILTIGMYGDCDYLDLKGVVENVIEALGLNKVTFVREAENTSYHPGKTAALMIGKSKAGVLGEVHPDLSENYGVDVNCYLAELDLDILFNNAETTKKYKPLPKFPAVTRDIALLVNDEVLVQEIE
;
A
#
# COMPACT_ATOMS: atom_id res chain seq x y z
N GLY A 1 5.20 5.93 -13.61
CA GLY A 1 5.35 5.92 -15.08
C GLY A 1 4.93 4.57 -15.62
N LYS A 2 5.18 4.31 -16.91
CA LYS A 2 4.94 2.99 -17.48
C LYS A 2 6.08 2.03 -17.14
N ILE A 3 5.75 0.79 -16.78
CA ILE A 3 6.68 -0.33 -16.78
C ILE A 3 6.34 -1.27 -17.92
N TYR A 4 7.35 -2.00 -18.40
CA TYR A 4 7.25 -2.91 -19.52
C TYR A 4 7.69 -4.30 -19.05
N ILE A 5 6.76 -5.23 -19.01
CA ILE A 5 7.03 -6.61 -18.58
C ILE A 5 7.11 -7.48 -19.83
N PRO A 6 8.25 -8.13 -20.11
CA PRO A 6 8.38 -9.02 -21.25
C PRO A 6 7.46 -10.24 -21.10
N ASN A 7 6.91 -10.71 -22.22
CA ASN A 7 6.15 -11.96 -22.26
C ASN A 7 7.09 -13.14 -22.54
N GLU A 8 6.67 -14.37 -22.20
CA GLU A 8 7.45 -15.59 -22.50
C GLU A 8 7.68 -15.78 -24.00
N ASP A 9 6.72 -15.35 -24.83
CA ASP A 9 6.84 -15.32 -26.27
C ASP A 9 7.40 -13.97 -26.74
N GLU A 10 8.61 -13.99 -27.28
CA GLU A 10 9.32 -12.80 -27.79
C GLU A 10 8.61 -12.13 -28.98
N THR A 11 7.68 -12.82 -29.64
CA THR A 11 6.89 -12.25 -30.74
C THR A 11 5.72 -11.40 -30.25
N VAL A 12 5.34 -11.53 -28.96
CA VAL A 12 4.27 -10.77 -28.34
C VAL A 12 4.81 -9.49 -27.73
N LEU A 13 4.16 -8.35 -28.03
CA LEU A 13 4.53 -7.06 -27.46
C LEU A 13 4.52 -7.10 -25.92
N PRO A 14 5.43 -6.37 -25.24
CA PRO A 14 5.51 -6.39 -23.78
C PRO A 14 4.21 -5.89 -23.14
N THR A 15 3.89 -6.44 -21.98
CA THR A 15 2.77 -5.98 -21.18
C THR A 15 3.13 -4.63 -20.56
N GLU A 16 2.41 -3.58 -20.94
CA GLU A 16 2.53 -2.26 -20.34
C GLU A 16 1.65 -2.15 -19.09
N LYS A 17 2.20 -1.58 -18.02
CA LYS A 17 1.43 -1.22 -16.81
C LYS A 17 1.73 0.20 -16.37
N ASN A 18 0.71 0.91 -15.91
CA ASN A 18 0.89 2.23 -15.30
C ASN A 18 1.15 2.08 -13.81
N ILE A 19 2.35 2.42 -13.36
CA ILE A 19 2.75 2.34 -11.95
C ILE A 19 2.97 3.73 -11.36
N LEU A 20 2.39 4.00 -10.20
CA LEU A 20 2.77 5.12 -9.35
C LEU A 20 3.84 4.63 -8.36
N THR A 21 5.03 5.21 -8.46
CA THR A 21 6.14 4.91 -7.55
C THR A 21 6.35 6.11 -6.63
N ILE A 22 6.40 5.86 -5.32
CA ILE A 22 6.64 6.85 -4.29
C ILE A 22 7.89 6.42 -3.53
N GLY A 23 8.81 7.35 -3.30
CA GLY A 23 10.00 7.09 -2.50
C GLY A 23 10.20 8.16 -1.43
N MET A 24 10.54 7.72 -0.23
CA MET A 24 10.80 8.56 0.93
C MET A 24 12.10 8.09 1.62
N TYR A 25 12.87 9.03 2.14
CA TYR A 25 14.11 8.78 2.85
C TYR A 25 14.37 9.91 3.86
N GLY A 26 15.18 9.63 4.87
CA GLY A 26 15.54 10.60 5.91
C GLY A 26 14.71 10.41 7.19
N ASP A 27 14.22 11.51 7.77
CA ASP A 27 13.41 11.50 9.00
C ASP A 27 11.96 11.11 8.68
N CYS A 28 11.78 9.87 8.25
CA CYS A 28 10.49 9.25 7.96
C CYS A 28 10.56 7.74 8.21
N ASP A 29 9.41 7.11 8.42
CA ASP A 29 9.29 5.68 8.58
C ASP A 29 8.23 5.04 7.66
N TYR A 30 7.96 3.75 7.89
CA TYR A 30 6.95 2.98 7.15
C TYR A 30 5.54 3.57 7.29
N LEU A 31 5.19 4.13 8.45
CA LEU A 31 3.86 4.69 8.71
C LEU A 31 3.67 6.01 7.97
N ASP A 32 4.71 6.81 7.79
CA ASP A 32 4.66 8.00 6.94
C ASP A 32 4.33 7.62 5.49
N LEU A 33 5.03 6.62 4.94
CA LEU A 33 4.75 6.10 3.60
C LEU A 33 3.34 5.53 3.50
N LYS A 34 2.90 4.75 4.50
CA LYS A 34 1.53 4.21 4.56
C LYS A 34 0.50 5.34 4.55
N GLY A 35 0.72 6.41 5.32
CA GLY A 35 -0.17 7.58 5.33
C GLY A 35 -0.27 8.27 3.97
N VAL A 36 0.85 8.40 3.23
CA VAL A 36 0.82 8.92 1.84
C VAL A 36 -0.01 8.01 0.93
N VAL A 37 0.15 6.70 1.04
CA VAL A 37 -0.63 5.72 0.25
C VAL A 37 -2.12 5.76 0.63
N GLU A 38 -2.45 5.90 1.91
CA GLU A 38 -3.82 6.06 2.40
C GLU A 38 -4.49 7.32 1.86
N ASN A 39 -3.75 8.43 1.78
CA ASN A 39 -4.26 9.65 1.14
C ASN A 39 -4.59 9.45 -0.35
N VAL A 40 -3.77 8.66 -1.07
CA VAL A 40 -4.06 8.31 -2.47
C VAL A 40 -5.33 7.45 -2.57
N ILE A 41 -5.49 6.49 -1.66
CA ILE A 41 -6.66 5.60 -1.58
C ILE A 41 -7.93 6.41 -1.32
N GLU A 42 -7.89 7.34 -0.35
CA GLU A 42 -9.00 8.21 -0.01
C GLU A 42 -9.36 9.15 -1.18
N ALA A 43 -8.36 9.76 -1.82
CA ALA A 43 -8.57 10.65 -2.96
C ALA A 43 -9.26 9.95 -4.14
N LEU A 44 -9.00 8.65 -4.34
CA LEU A 44 -9.62 7.83 -5.37
C LEU A 44 -10.97 7.23 -4.95
N GLY A 45 -11.38 7.40 -3.68
CA GLY A 45 -12.62 6.83 -3.15
C GLY A 45 -12.63 5.30 -3.18
N LEU A 46 -11.47 4.68 -2.95
CA LEU A 46 -11.34 3.23 -2.95
C LEU A 46 -11.94 2.62 -1.68
N ASN A 47 -12.71 1.55 -1.85
CA ASN A 47 -13.33 0.80 -0.76
C ASN A 47 -12.72 -0.61 -0.67
N LYS A 48 -12.81 -1.25 0.50
CA LYS A 48 -12.33 -2.64 0.74
C LYS A 48 -10.84 -2.82 0.47
N VAL A 49 -10.06 -1.83 0.86
CA VAL A 49 -8.59 -1.88 0.77
C VAL A 49 -8.05 -2.48 2.06
N THR A 50 -7.12 -3.42 1.93
CA THR A 50 -6.44 -4.04 3.08
C THR A 50 -4.94 -4.08 2.85
N PHE A 51 -4.19 -4.00 3.95
CA PHE A 51 -2.75 -4.17 3.95
C PHE A 51 -2.44 -5.56 4.49
N VAL A 52 -1.74 -6.37 3.70
CA VAL A 52 -1.36 -7.74 4.09
C VAL A 52 0.14 -7.79 4.19
N ARG A 53 0.68 -8.36 5.28
CA ARG A 53 2.11 -8.57 5.43
C ARG A 53 2.66 -9.32 4.22
N GLU A 54 3.72 -8.78 3.63
CA GLU A 54 4.39 -9.33 2.46
C GLU A 54 5.85 -9.56 2.80
N ALA A 55 6.38 -10.73 2.47
CA ALA A 55 7.75 -11.12 2.82
C ALA A 55 8.48 -11.82 1.67
N GLU A 56 7.82 -12.08 0.55
CA GLU A 56 8.42 -12.81 -0.58
C GLU A 56 9.22 -11.89 -1.50
N ASN A 57 8.98 -10.58 -1.46
CA ASN A 57 9.69 -9.63 -2.31
C ASN A 57 11.08 -9.31 -1.75
N THR A 58 12.12 -9.82 -2.41
CA THR A 58 13.53 -9.67 -2.02
C THR A 58 14.07 -8.25 -2.10
N SER A 59 13.40 -7.34 -2.82
CA SER A 59 13.79 -5.93 -2.88
C SER A 59 13.46 -5.16 -1.59
N TYR A 60 12.58 -5.71 -0.75
CA TYR A 60 12.10 -5.06 0.46
C TYR A 60 12.47 -5.85 1.73
N HIS A 61 12.41 -5.17 2.87
CA HIS A 61 12.65 -5.77 4.17
C HIS A 61 11.49 -6.72 4.57
N PRO A 62 11.73 -8.01 4.90
CA PRO A 62 10.68 -9.03 5.07
C PRO A 62 9.76 -8.81 6.28
N GLY A 63 10.19 -7.98 7.23
CA GLY A 63 9.41 -7.59 8.40
C GLY A 63 8.70 -6.24 8.29
N LYS A 64 8.96 -5.45 7.25
CA LYS A 64 8.50 -4.05 7.13
C LYS A 64 7.92 -3.76 5.74
N THR A 65 7.14 -4.71 5.24
CA THR A 65 6.56 -4.66 3.90
C THR A 65 5.13 -5.16 3.94
N ALA A 66 4.26 -4.49 3.19
CA ALA A 66 2.88 -4.89 2.99
C ALA A 66 2.52 -4.88 1.50
N ALA A 67 1.67 -5.82 1.11
CA ALA A 67 0.95 -5.78 -0.14
C ALA A 67 -0.35 -4.99 0.07
N LEU A 68 -0.64 -4.09 -0.88
CA LEU A 68 -1.91 -3.39 -0.96
C LEU A 68 -2.91 -4.26 -1.72
N MET A 69 -4.00 -4.66 -1.07
CA MET A 69 -5.03 -5.51 -1.66
C MET A 69 -6.33 -4.73 -1.84
N ILE A 70 -6.96 -4.86 -3.00
CA ILE A 70 -8.33 -4.38 -3.26
C ILE A 70 -9.20 -5.59 -3.52
N GLY A 71 -9.96 -6.01 -2.50
CA GLY A 71 -10.62 -7.31 -2.51
C GLY A 71 -9.63 -8.46 -2.61
N LYS A 72 -9.52 -9.09 -3.79
CA LYS A 72 -8.59 -10.20 -4.06
C LYS A 72 -7.42 -9.80 -4.96
N SER A 73 -7.41 -8.58 -5.48
CA SER A 73 -6.40 -8.11 -6.43
C SER A 73 -5.28 -7.39 -5.69
N LYS A 74 -4.02 -7.79 -5.95
CA LYS A 74 -2.85 -7.05 -5.47
C LYS A 74 -2.69 -5.78 -6.29
N ALA A 75 -2.96 -4.64 -5.66
CA ALA A 75 -2.91 -3.31 -6.27
C ALA A 75 -1.58 -2.60 -6.04
N GLY A 76 -0.69 -3.16 -5.22
CA GLY A 76 0.63 -2.59 -5.00
C GLY A 76 1.41 -3.25 -3.88
N VAL A 77 2.58 -2.69 -3.60
CA VAL A 77 3.45 -3.04 -2.47
C VAL A 77 4.03 -1.76 -1.88
N LEU A 78 4.24 -1.74 -0.57
CA LEU A 78 4.92 -0.66 0.12
C LEU A 78 5.76 -1.22 1.26
N GLY A 79 6.96 -0.68 1.47
CA GLY A 79 7.84 -1.16 2.52
C GLY A 79 9.17 -0.44 2.58
N GLU A 80 9.97 -0.83 3.57
CA GLU A 80 11.37 -0.45 3.69
C GLU A 80 12.21 -1.24 2.66
N VAL A 81 13.13 -0.57 1.99
CA VAL A 81 14.08 -1.19 1.06
C VAL A 81 14.98 -2.19 1.81
N HIS A 82 15.31 -3.32 1.18
CA HIS A 82 16.20 -4.29 1.81
C HIS A 82 17.57 -3.66 2.16
N PRO A 83 18.14 -3.90 3.36
CA PRO A 83 19.43 -3.34 3.76
C PRO A 83 20.55 -3.64 2.76
N ASP A 84 20.69 -4.90 2.33
CA ASP A 84 21.68 -5.31 1.33
C ASP A 84 21.56 -4.54 0.00
N LEU A 85 20.32 -4.21 -0.39
CA LEU A 85 20.08 -3.40 -1.59
C LEU A 85 20.50 -1.96 -1.35
N SER A 86 20.19 -1.39 -0.19
CA SER A 86 20.62 -0.03 0.17
C SER A 86 22.14 0.08 0.20
N GLU A 87 22.83 -0.88 0.81
CA GLU A 87 24.29 -0.96 0.87
C GLU A 87 24.91 -1.09 -0.53
N ASN A 88 24.38 -1.97 -1.38
CA ASN A 88 24.88 -2.17 -2.75
C ASN A 88 24.79 -0.90 -3.60
N TYR A 89 23.82 -0.03 -3.32
CA TYR A 89 23.64 1.25 -4.02
C TYR A 89 24.29 2.45 -3.28
N GLY A 90 25.01 2.21 -2.18
CA GLY A 90 25.71 3.26 -1.42
C GLY A 90 24.77 4.22 -0.71
N VAL A 91 23.62 3.72 -0.24
CA VAL A 91 22.60 4.49 0.46
C VAL A 91 22.71 4.22 1.97
N ASP A 92 23.15 5.25 2.72
CA ASP A 92 23.41 5.14 4.16
C ASP A 92 22.20 5.47 5.05
N VAL A 93 21.03 5.64 4.45
CA VAL A 93 19.78 6.00 5.14
C VAL A 93 18.68 5.00 4.80
N ASN A 94 17.74 4.81 5.72
CA ASN A 94 16.57 4.00 5.45
C ASN A 94 15.74 4.63 4.31
N CYS A 95 15.43 3.82 3.32
CA CYS A 95 14.58 4.20 2.20
C CYS A 95 13.28 3.41 2.27
N TYR A 96 12.18 4.09 1.95
CA TYR A 96 10.85 3.53 1.91
C TYR A 96 10.29 3.73 0.51
N LEU A 97 9.76 2.66 -0.09
CA LEU A 97 9.20 2.69 -1.44
C LEU A 97 7.78 2.13 -1.44
N ALA A 98 6.92 2.75 -2.24
CA ALA A 98 5.62 2.19 -2.61
C ALA A 98 5.48 2.15 -4.13
N GLU A 99 4.94 1.06 -4.63
CA GLU A 99 4.62 0.85 -6.05
C GLU A 99 3.15 0.44 -6.14
N LEU A 100 2.34 1.28 -6.79
CA LEU A 100 0.91 1.10 -6.94
C LEU A 100 0.53 0.94 -8.41
N ASP A 101 -0.23 -0.09 -8.73
CA ASP A 101 -0.76 -0.35 -10.07
C ASP A 101 -1.97 0.57 -10.33
N LEU A 102 -1.73 1.65 -11.06
CA LEU A 102 -2.74 2.67 -11.35
C LEU A 102 -3.91 2.11 -12.16
N ASP A 103 -3.68 1.11 -13.01
CA ASP A 103 -4.74 0.49 -13.79
C ASP A 103 -5.71 -0.24 -12.86
N ILE A 104 -5.19 -0.97 -11.87
CA ILE A 104 -6.02 -1.59 -10.82
C ILE A 104 -6.73 -0.54 -9.96
N LEU A 105 -6.02 0.52 -9.54
CA LEU A 105 -6.60 1.58 -8.73
C LEU A 105 -7.76 2.28 -9.44
N PHE A 106 -7.57 2.73 -10.68
CA PHE A 106 -8.61 3.43 -11.44
C PHE A 106 -9.82 2.55 -11.76
N ASN A 107 -9.61 1.26 -12.02
CA ASN A 107 -10.71 0.32 -12.24
C ASN A 107 -11.60 0.11 -11.00
N ASN A 108 -11.10 0.42 -9.80
CA ASN A 108 -11.83 0.28 -8.54
C ASN A 108 -12.24 1.62 -7.90
N ALA A 109 -11.89 2.76 -8.51
CA ALA A 109 -12.14 4.09 -7.96
C ALA A 109 -13.64 4.45 -7.99
N GLU A 110 -14.19 4.89 -6.84
CA GLU A 110 -15.55 5.45 -6.74
C GLU A 110 -15.48 6.92 -6.29
N THR A 111 -15.25 7.82 -7.24
CA THR A 111 -15.15 9.27 -6.96
C THR A 111 -16.52 9.96 -6.78
N THR A 112 -17.61 9.23 -7.05
CA THR A 112 -18.97 9.75 -6.93
C THR A 112 -19.38 9.82 -5.46
N LYS A 113 -19.40 11.02 -4.89
CA LYS A 113 -19.83 11.24 -3.51
C LYS A 113 -21.36 11.18 -3.40
N LYS A 114 -21.87 10.17 -2.68
CA LYS A 114 -23.29 10.09 -2.33
C LYS A 114 -23.54 10.88 -1.05
N TYR A 115 -24.52 11.79 -1.07
CA TYR A 115 -24.91 12.53 0.13
C TYR A 115 -25.45 11.55 1.18
N LYS A 116 -24.83 11.56 2.37
CA LYS A 116 -25.32 10.87 3.56
C LYS A 116 -25.90 11.94 4.51
N PRO A 117 -27.20 11.89 4.84
CA PRO A 117 -27.80 12.84 5.75
C PRO A 117 -27.07 12.88 7.09
N LEU A 118 -26.93 14.08 7.65
CA LEU A 118 -26.35 14.25 8.98
C LEU A 118 -27.19 13.49 10.03
N PRO A 119 -26.55 12.80 10.98
CA PRO A 119 -27.27 12.12 12.05
C PRO A 119 -28.06 13.14 12.89
N LYS A 120 -29.33 12.83 13.18
CA LYS A 120 -30.22 13.71 13.95
C LYS A 120 -29.91 13.71 15.45
N PHE A 121 -29.15 12.73 15.92
CA PHE A 121 -28.84 12.50 17.33
C PHE A 121 -27.32 12.42 17.51
N PRO A 122 -26.80 12.80 18.69
CA PRO A 122 -25.36 12.77 18.95
C PRO A 122 -24.81 11.35 18.87
N ALA A 123 -23.58 11.21 18.37
CA ALA A 123 -22.85 9.96 18.43
C ALA A 123 -22.46 9.64 19.88
N VAL A 124 -22.43 8.36 20.23
CA VAL A 124 -21.92 7.89 21.52
C VAL A 124 -20.60 7.17 21.25
N THR A 125 -19.51 7.74 21.76
CA THR A 125 -18.18 7.12 21.73
C THR A 125 -17.99 6.32 23.01
N ARG A 126 -17.44 5.12 22.90
CA ARG A 126 -17.02 4.29 24.04
C ARG A 126 -15.62 3.79 23.77
N ASP A 127 -14.74 4.01 24.73
CA ASP A 127 -13.40 3.46 24.70
C ASP A 127 -13.41 2.05 25.29
N ILE A 128 -12.66 1.15 24.66
CA ILE A 128 -12.46 -0.22 25.12
C ILE A 128 -10.96 -0.48 25.18
N ALA A 129 -10.53 -1.19 26.23
CA ALA A 129 -9.17 -1.70 26.34
C ALA A 129 -9.22 -3.21 26.13
N LEU A 130 -8.46 -3.71 25.15
CA LEU A 130 -8.40 -5.11 24.78
C LEU A 130 -7.00 -5.64 25.09
N LEU A 131 -6.91 -6.77 25.79
CA LEU A 131 -5.66 -7.52 25.96
C LEU A 131 -5.67 -8.67 24.95
N VAL A 132 -4.69 -8.67 24.05
CA VAL A 132 -4.54 -9.67 22.97
C VAL A 132 -3.10 -10.17 22.93
N ASN A 133 -2.87 -11.29 22.24
CA ASN A 133 -1.52 -11.79 22.01
C ASN A 133 -0.78 -10.91 21.00
N ASP A 134 0.55 -10.81 21.11
CA ASP A 134 1.41 -10.01 20.21
C ASP A 134 1.32 -10.41 18.72
N GLU A 135 0.87 -11.63 18.45
CA GLU A 135 0.71 -12.17 17.09
C GLU A 135 -0.55 -11.65 16.38
N VAL A 136 -1.53 -11.12 17.13
CA VAL A 136 -2.79 -10.63 16.57
C VAL A 136 -2.56 -9.29 15.89
N LEU A 137 -2.86 -9.21 14.59
CA LEU A 137 -2.73 -7.96 13.86
C LEU A 137 -3.86 -7.01 14.23
N VAL A 138 -3.55 -5.71 14.35
CA VAL A 138 -4.56 -4.67 14.63
C VAL A 138 -5.69 -4.68 13.60
N GLN A 139 -5.37 -4.97 12.33
CA GLN A 139 -6.36 -5.09 11.24
C GLN A 139 -7.36 -6.25 11.44
N GLU A 140 -7.08 -7.23 12.30
CA GLU A 140 -8.03 -8.30 12.62
C GLU A 140 -9.03 -7.90 13.72
N ILE A 141 -8.78 -6.77 14.38
CA ILE A 141 -9.61 -6.22 15.47
C ILE A 141 -10.48 -5.06 14.96
N GLU A 142 -10.00 -4.28 13.99
CA GLU A 142 -10.73 -3.18 13.31
C GLU A 142 -11.76 -3.66 12.27
#